data_AF-A0A9X1WGZ7-F1
#
_entry.id   AF-A0A9X1WGZ7-F1
#
_cell.length_a   1.000
_cell.length_b   1.000
_cell.length_c   1.000
_cell.angle_alpha   90.00
_cell.angle_beta   90.00
_cell.angle_gamma   90.00
#
_symmetry.space_group_name_H-M   'P 1'
#
loop_
_entity.id
_entity.type
_entity.pdbx_description
1 polymer ?
#
loop_
_entity_poly.entity_id
_entity_poly.type
_entity_poly.pdbx_seq_one_letter_code
_entity_poly.pdbx_strand_id
1 'polypeptide(L)'
;MTAVPEHAPCLDVDLTATPWLYPGPWPTTSGTLTADGYFPGEVGLVGIADDLDRTAVVAVGSNASPGVMRSKLRTHGVSPVVPFIRACVPDTATAFTAHVSPRGYIAAAPYRRPGAQTTMWVSFLDKEQLECVDETESPNYDRIHVDDTVMLDNCEELHGYDIYRSSWGLIPDVQHHTGRDIAPVPFARRQAQSRVFRHMREGLVGAVPSLPDGSSESVVTTLWEDRALAGKVSEELHEVAMDDGY
;
A
#
# COMPACT_ATOMS: atom_id res chain seq x y z
N MET A 1 -17.67 -35.98 0.82
CA MET A 1 -16.80 -35.20 1.72
C MET A 1 -16.16 -34.11 0.89
N THR A 2 -16.75 -32.93 0.90
CA THR A 2 -16.13 -31.73 0.33
C THR A 2 -14.93 -31.38 1.20
N ALA A 3 -13.73 -31.35 0.63
CA ALA A 3 -12.54 -30.90 1.34
C ALA A 3 -12.77 -29.47 1.83
N VAL A 4 -12.52 -29.21 3.11
CA VAL A 4 -12.49 -27.83 3.63
C VAL A 4 -11.34 -27.14 2.89
N PRO A 5 -11.59 -26.03 2.16
CA PRO A 5 -10.54 -25.37 1.43
C PRO A 5 -9.46 -24.89 2.42
N GLU A 6 -8.21 -25.18 2.07
CA GLU A 6 -7.05 -24.83 2.89
C GLU A 6 -6.88 -23.31 2.86
N HIS A 7 -7.21 -22.63 3.96
CA HIS A 7 -6.96 -21.20 4.12
C HIS A 7 -5.48 -20.98 4.43
N ALA A 8 -4.92 -19.84 4.03
CA ALA A 8 -3.55 -19.47 4.36
C ALA A 8 -3.51 -18.68 5.70
N PRO A 9 -3.24 -19.31 6.87
CA PRO A 9 -3.21 -18.62 8.16
C PRO A 9 -2.05 -17.62 8.29
N CYS A 10 -1.06 -17.65 7.40
CA CYS A 10 0.17 -16.85 7.50
C CYS A 10 0.03 -15.39 7.03
N LEU A 11 -1.16 -14.94 6.60
CA LEU A 11 -1.38 -13.56 6.15
C LEU A 11 -1.87 -12.63 7.27
N ASP A 12 -2.09 -13.15 8.47
CA ASP A 12 -2.47 -12.35 9.62
C ASP A 12 -1.31 -11.50 10.13
N VAL A 13 -1.59 -10.23 10.36
CA VAL A 13 -0.66 -9.26 10.90
C VAL A 13 -1.44 -8.23 11.71
N ASP A 14 -0.87 -7.85 12.85
CA ASP A 14 -1.37 -6.75 13.64
C ASP A 14 -0.38 -5.60 13.59
N LEU A 15 -0.64 -4.64 12.69
CA LEU A 15 0.16 -3.42 12.57
C LEU A 15 -0.09 -2.44 13.73
N THR A 16 -1.04 -2.72 14.62
CA THR A 16 -1.14 -2.01 15.91
C THR A 16 -0.14 -2.54 16.92
N ALA A 17 0.21 -3.83 16.87
CA ALA A 17 1.26 -4.39 17.73
C ALA A 17 2.67 -4.28 17.12
N THR A 18 2.77 -4.35 15.79
CA THR A 18 4.05 -4.43 15.07
C THR A 18 4.10 -3.50 13.85
N PRO A 19 3.90 -2.18 14.01
CA PRO A 19 3.82 -1.24 12.89
C PRO A 19 5.08 -1.20 11.99
N TRP A 20 6.26 -1.54 12.52
CA TRP A 20 7.50 -1.62 11.74
C TRP A 20 7.51 -2.77 10.71
N LEU A 21 6.52 -3.67 10.75
CA LEU A 21 6.30 -4.72 9.76
C LEU A 21 5.39 -4.29 8.59
N TYR A 22 5.03 -3.01 8.50
CA TYR A 22 4.36 -2.46 7.31
C TYR A 22 5.04 -2.92 6.00
N PRO A 23 4.28 -3.34 4.97
CA PRO A 23 2.83 -3.24 4.79
C PRO A 23 2.02 -4.44 5.30
N GLY A 24 2.66 -5.42 5.93
CA GLY A 24 2.08 -6.74 6.19
C GLY A 24 2.28 -7.72 5.03
N PRO A 25 1.96 -9.02 5.23
CA PRO A 25 2.11 -10.05 4.21
C PRO A 25 1.16 -9.83 3.03
N TRP A 26 1.67 -9.99 1.82
CA TRP A 26 0.85 -10.02 0.60
C TRP A 26 0.58 -11.49 0.22
N PRO A 27 -0.56 -11.78 -0.44
CA PRO A 27 -0.81 -13.10 -0.96
C PRO A 27 0.18 -13.43 -2.09
N THR A 28 0.29 -14.70 -2.43
CA THR A 28 1.16 -15.19 -3.53
C THR A 28 0.38 -15.47 -4.81
N THR A 29 -0.91 -15.77 -4.69
CA THR A 29 -1.84 -16.09 -5.78
C THR A 29 -3.19 -15.41 -5.56
N SER A 30 -3.93 -15.17 -6.63
CA SER A 30 -5.32 -14.69 -6.60
C SER A 30 -6.20 -15.56 -5.70
N GLY A 31 -7.30 -14.98 -5.22
CA GLY A 31 -8.15 -15.63 -4.23
C GLY A 31 -9.12 -14.67 -3.56
N THR A 32 -9.85 -15.18 -2.58
CA THR A 32 -10.88 -14.42 -1.87
C THR A 32 -10.56 -14.36 -0.39
N LEU A 33 -10.49 -13.14 0.15
CA LEU A 33 -10.50 -12.91 1.58
C LEU A 33 -11.91 -13.16 2.11
N THR A 34 -12.03 -13.78 3.28
CA THR A 34 -13.28 -13.93 4.00
C THR A 34 -13.05 -13.71 5.51
N ALA A 35 -14.09 -13.91 6.32
CA ALA A 35 -13.97 -13.89 7.77
C ALA A 35 -12.97 -14.96 8.27
N ASP A 36 -12.96 -16.13 7.66
CA ASP A 36 -12.15 -17.26 8.13
C ASP A 36 -10.69 -17.18 7.69
N GLY A 37 -10.38 -16.33 6.69
CA GLY A 37 -9.02 -16.14 6.20
C GLY A 37 -8.97 -15.87 4.70
N TYR A 38 -7.78 -15.98 4.14
CA TYR A 38 -7.57 -15.90 2.70
C TYR A 38 -7.65 -17.28 2.07
N PHE A 39 -8.47 -17.41 1.03
CA PHE A 39 -8.69 -18.63 0.28
C PHE A 39 -8.14 -18.45 -1.14
N PRO A 40 -6.94 -18.99 -1.42
CA PRO A 40 -6.39 -19.01 -2.78
C PRO A 40 -7.33 -19.73 -3.75
N GLY A 41 -7.48 -19.19 -4.95
CA GLY A 41 -8.33 -19.79 -5.97
C GLY A 41 -8.45 -18.92 -7.21
N GLU A 42 -9.02 -19.50 -8.27
CA GLU A 42 -9.37 -18.74 -9.46
C GLU A 42 -10.51 -17.77 -9.13
N VAL A 43 -10.31 -16.52 -9.51
CA VAL A 43 -11.28 -15.44 -9.41
C VAL A 43 -11.33 -14.81 -10.80
N GLY A 44 -12.52 -14.75 -11.40
CA GLY A 44 -12.74 -14.16 -12.72
C GLY A 44 -13.67 -12.96 -12.64
N LEU A 45 -13.53 -12.02 -13.58
CA LEU A 45 -14.34 -10.79 -13.61
C LEU A 45 -15.82 -11.07 -13.74
N VAL A 46 -16.22 -12.09 -14.51
CA VAL A 46 -17.63 -12.49 -14.61
C VAL A 46 -18.24 -12.82 -13.24
N GLY A 47 -17.52 -13.60 -12.42
CA GLY A 47 -17.97 -13.94 -11.07
C GLY A 47 -17.96 -12.77 -10.09
N ILE A 48 -17.16 -11.73 -10.36
CA ILE A 48 -17.12 -10.48 -9.58
C ILE A 48 -18.29 -9.56 -9.97
N ALA A 49 -18.56 -9.44 -11.28
CA ALA A 49 -19.60 -8.56 -11.83
C ALA A 49 -21.02 -9.04 -11.47
N ASP A 50 -21.23 -10.34 -11.38
CA ASP A 50 -22.49 -10.94 -10.92
C ASP A 50 -22.80 -10.60 -9.44
N ASP A 51 -21.82 -10.10 -8.68
CA ASP A 51 -21.80 -10.06 -7.22
C ASP A 51 -21.79 -8.62 -6.66
N LEU A 52 -22.51 -7.68 -7.32
CA LEU A 52 -22.77 -6.27 -6.93
C LEU A 52 -21.68 -5.26 -7.34
N ASP A 53 -21.79 -4.61 -8.51
CA ASP A 53 -21.03 -3.40 -8.96
C ASP A 53 -19.78 -3.07 -8.11
N ARG A 54 -18.78 -3.96 -8.14
CA ARG A 54 -17.58 -3.82 -7.31
C ARG A 54 -16.61 -2.86 -7.96
N THR A 55 -16.04 -1.96 -7.15
CA THR A 55 -14.99 -1.05 -7.59
C THR A 55 -13.65 -1.76 -7.53
N ALA A 56 -12.94 -1.79 -8.66
CA ALA A 56 -11.59 -2.33 -8.74
C ALA A 56 -10.58 -1.31 -8.21
N VAL A 57 -9.84 -1.68 -7.16
CA VAL A 57 -8.85 -0.81 -6.53
C VAL A 57 -7.48 -1.47 -6.59
N VAL A 58 -6.52 -0.83 -7.26
CA VAL A 58 -5.12 -1.27 -7.28
C VAL A 58 -4.44 -0.86 -5.97
N ALA A 59 -3.97 -1.86 -5.23
CA ALA A 59 -3.36 -1.69 -3.92
C ALA A 59 -1.83 -1.84 -3.98
N VAL A 60 -1.12 -0.87 -3.38
CA VAL A 60 0.36 -0.78 -3.40
C VAL A 60 1.03 -0.91 -2.02
N GLY A 61 0.22 -0.90 -0.96
CA GLY A 61 0.65 -0.88 0.43
C GLY A 61 -0.09 -1.89 1.29
N SER A 62 -0.57 -1.45 2.46
CA SER A 62 -1.31 -2.29 3.42
C SER A 62 -2.61 -2.85 2.86
N ASN A 63 -3.26 -2.18 1.89
CA ASN A 63 -4.49 -2.69 1.27
C ASN A 63 -4.26 -3.94 0.41
N ALA A 64 -3.00 -4.22 0.02
CA ALA A 64 -2.64 -5.48 -0.64
C ALA A 64 -2.41 -6.63 0.36
N SER A 65 -2.55 -6.39 1.66
CA SER A 65 -2.46 -7.41 2.71
C SER A 65 -3.87 -7.84 3.16
N PRO A 66 -4.28 -9.10 2.89
CA PRO A 66 -5.57 -9.62 3.30
C PRO A 66 -5.79 -9.56 4.81
N GLY A 67 -4.75 -9.80 5.62
CA GLY A 67 -4.85 -9.67 7.09
C GLY A 67 -5.16 -8.25 7.54
N VAL A 68 -4.53 -7.23 6.91
CA VAL A 68 -4.80 -5.82 7.22
C VAL A 68 -6.20 -5.42 6.75
N MET A 69 -6.59 -5.80 5.53
CA MET A 69 -7.94 -5.53 5.00
C MET A 69 -9.03 -6.19 5.87
N ARG A 70 -8.82 -7.44 6.29
CA ARG A 70 -9.74 -8.14 7.19
C ARG A 70 -9.89 -7.41 8.52
N SER A 71 -8.78 -6.93 9.07
CA SER A 71 -8.78 -6.14 10.31
C SER A 71 -9.55 -4.84 10.14
N LYS A 72 -9.25 -4.04 9.10
CA LYS A 72 -9.96 -2.79 8.77
C LYS A 72 -11.48 -3.01 8.68
N LEU A 73 -11.91 -3.95 7.84
CA LEU A 73 -13.34 -4.21 7.59
C LEU A 73 -14.05 -4.72 8.84
N ARG A 74 -13.44 -5.66 9.58
CA ARG A 74 -14.01 -6.18 10.82
C ARG A 74 -14.17 -5.11 11.90
N THR A 75 -13.18 -4.23 12.07
CA THR A 75 -13.26 -3.14 13.05
C THR A 75 -14.43 -2.20 12.77
N HIS A 76 -14.84 -2.05 11.50
CA HIS A 76 -15.97 -1.22 11.08
C HIS A 76 -17.27 -2.02 10.91
N GLY A 77 -17.29 -3.32 11.24
CA GLY A 77 -18.48 -4.16 11.09
C GLY A 77 -18.86 -4.47 9.63
N VAL A 78 -17.95 -4.25 8.69
CA VAL A 78 -18.16 -4.47 7.25
C VAL A 78 -17.73 -5.89 6.87
N SER A 79 -18.41 -6.46 5.87
CA SER A 79 -18.09 -7.79 5.34
C SER A 79 -16.62 -7.88 4.89
N PRO A 80 -15.85 -8.88 5.35
CA PRO A 80 -14.47 -9.08 4.91
C PRO A 80 -14.37 -9.85 3.58
N VAL A 81 -15.49 -10.12 2.89
CA VAL A 81 -15.49 -10.90 1.64
C VAL A 81 -15.00 -10.04 0.48
N VAL A 82 -13.70 -10.12 0.18
CA VAL A 82 -13.03 -9.30 -0.83
C VAL A 82 -12.25 -10.19 -1.79
N PRO A 83 -12.59 -10.19 -3.09
CA PRO A 83 -11.76 -10.80 -4.13
C PRO A 83 -10.46 -10.01 -4.33
N PHE A 84 -9.35 -10.73 -4.43
CA PHE A 84 -8.02 -10.21 -4.77
C PHE A 84 -7.53 -10.90 -6.04
N ILE A 85 -7.20 -10.11 -7.06
CA ILE A 85 -6.58 -10.60 -8.29
C ILE A 85 -5.22 -9.93 -8.45
N ARG A 86 -4.19 -10.74 -8.70
CA ARG A 86 -2.87 -10.19 -9.03
C ARG A 86 -2.89 -9.63 -10.44
N ALA A 87 -2.23 -8.51 -10.64
CA ALA A 87 -2.24 -7.82 -11.92
C ALA A 87 -0.86 -7.26 -12.30
N CYS A 88 -0.63 -7.10 -13.60
CA CYS A 88 0.48 -6.33 -14.14
C CYS A 88 -0.03 -4.94 -14.53
N VAL A 89 0.35 -3.93 -13.74
CA VAL A 89 -0.11 -2.56 -13.93
C VAL A 89 0.93 -1.81 -14.75
N PRO A 90 0.56 -1.29 -15.94
CA PRO A 90 1.47 -0.54 -16.78
C PRO A 90 1.71 0.88 -16.23
N ASP A 91 2.83 1.45 -16.62
CA ASP A 91 3.20 2.87 -16.41
C ASP A 91 3.10 3.35 -14.95
N THR A 92 3.17 2.40 -14.01
CA THR A 92 2.95 2.63 -12.59
C THR A 92 4.00 1.89 -11.78
N ALA A 93 4.53 2.53 -10.75
CA ALA A 93 5.43 1.94 -9.77
C ALA A 93 5.04 2.38 -8.35
N THR A 94 5.76 1.88 -7.34
CA THR A 94 5.49 2.18 -5.93
C THR A 94 6.69 2.86 -5.27
N ALA A 95 6.42 3.83 -4.41
CA ALA A 95 7.41 4.60 -3.69
C ALA A 95 7.00 4.86 -2.25
N PHE A 96 7.92 5.35 -1.43
CA PHE A 96 7.60 5.80 -0.07
C PHE A 96 6.99 7.21 -0.09
N THR A 97 5.90 7.38 0.65
CA THR A 97 5.27 8.68 0.91
C THR A 97 6.17 9.56 1.77
N ALA A 98 6.12 10.87 1.56
CA ALA A 98 6.87 11.84 2.36
C ALA A 98 6.17 12.17 3.70
N HIS A 99 5.58 11.18 4.37
CA HIS A 99 4.79 11.37 5.58
C HIS A 99 4.97 10.24 6.59
N VAL A 100 5.02 10.61 7.88
CA VAL A 100 5.00 9.65 8.99
C VAL A 100 3.57 9.29 9.33
N SER A 101 3.18 8.05 9.02
CA SER A 101 1.84 7.54 9.26
C SER A 101 1.42 7.60 10.74
N PRO A 102 0.12 7.52 11.07
CA PRO A 102 -0.36 7.57 12.45
C PRO A 102 0.30 6.57 13.41
N ARG A 103 0.82 5.45 12.91
CA ARG A 103 1.55 4.42 13.68
C ARG A 103 3.07 4.48 13.52
N GLY A 104 3.63 5.63 13.13
CA GLY A 104 5.07 5.90 13.12
C GLY A 104 5.87 5.36 11.93
N TYR A 105 5.28 4.53 11.06
CA TYR A 105 5.94 4.02 9.86
C TYR A 105 5.81 4.97 8.66
N ILE A 106 6.64 4.76 7.64
CA ILE A 106 6.50 5.43 6.33
C ILE A 106 5.77 4.50 5.36
N ALA A 107 4.66 4.98 4.80
CA ALA A 107 3.77 4.19 3.95
C ALA A 107 4.17 4.21 2.47
N ALA A 108 3.58 3.31 1.68
CA ALA A 108 3.75 3.23 0.24
C ALA A 108 2.68 4.05 -0.52
N ALA A 109 3.03 4.61 -1.68
CA ALA A 109 2.10 5.22 -2.61
C ALA A 109 2.43 4.83 -4.06
N PRO A 110 1.41 4.84 -4.95
CA PRO A 110 1.64 4.67 -6.38
C PRO A 110 2.24 5.95 -6.96
N TYR A 111 2.99 5.81 -8.05
CA TYR A 111 3.43 6.95 -8.87
C TYR A 111 3.51 6.55 -10.34
N ARG A 112 3.32 7.52 -11.24
CA ARG A 112 3.47 7.34 -12.68
C ARG A 112 4.93 7.11 -13.03
N ARG A 113 5.19 6.01 -13.73
CA ARG A 113 6.50 5.65 -14.25
C ARG A 113 6.36 5.06 -15.65
N PRO A 114 6.39 5.90 -16.70
CA PRO A 114 6.27 5.44 -18.07
C PRO A 114 7.23 4.30 -18.41
N GLY A 115 6.72 3.26 -19.07
CA GLY A 115 7.44 2.04 -19.43
C GLY A 115 7.59 1.02 -18.29
N ALA A 116 7.15 1.32 -17.07
CA ALA A 116 7.13 0.33 -15.99
C ALA A 116 6.02 -0.70 -16.19
N GLN A 117 6.28 -1.92 -15.71
CA GLN A 117 5.32 -3.01 -15.63
C GLN A 117 5.43 -3.59 -14.22
N THR A 118 4.50 -3.25 -13.34
CA THR A 118 4.62 -3.58 -11.92
C THR A 118 3.56 -4.58 -11.50
N THR A 119 3.98 -5.68 -10.87
CA THR A 119 3.05 -6.63 -10.27
C THR A 119 2.43 -6.04 -9.00
N MET A 120 1.11 -5.89 -9.02
CA MET A 120 0.30 -5.35 -7.92
C MET A 120 -0.92 -6.24 -7.65
N TRP A 121 -1.74 -5.86 -6.69
CA TRP A 121 -2.99 -6.55 -6.34
C TRP A 121 -4.17 -5.62 -6.59
N VAL A 122 -5.21 -6.15 -7.23
CA VAL A 122 -6.50 -5.50 -7.40
C VAL A 122 -7.46 -6.09 -6.39
N SER A 123 -8.02 -5.26 -5.54
CA SER A 123 -9.13 -5.62 -4.65
C SER A 123 -10.44 -5.16 -5.27
N PHE A 124 -11.45 -6.02 -5.26
CA PHE A 124 -12.77 -5.69 -5.77
C PHE A 124 -13.72 -5.43 -4.60
N LEU A 125 -13.94 -4.15 -4.32
CA LEU A 125 -14.67 -3.70 -3.13
C LEU A 125 -16.12 -3.40 -3.50
N ASP A 126 -17.06 -3.94 -2.74
CA ASP A 126 -18.43 -3.42 -2.77
C ASP A 126 -18.49 -2.00 -2.19
N LYS A 127 -19.67 -1.37 -2.24
CA LYS A 127 -19.84 0.01 -1.80
C LYS A 127 -19.48 0.22 -0.31
N GLU A 128 -19.92 -0.66 0.59
CA GLU A 128 -19.66 -0.51 2.03
C GLU A 128 -18.18 -0.74 2.35
N GLN A 129 -17.56 -1.70 1.65
CA GLN A 129 -16.12 -1.95 1.74
C GLN A 129 -15.31 -0.77 1.25
N LEU A 130 -15.69 -0.17 0.12
CA LEU A 130 -15.01 0.99 -0.46
C LEU A 130 -15.10 2.20 0.47
N GLU A 131 -16.29 2.51 0.99
CA GLU A 131 -16.50 3.59 1.96
C GLU A 131 -15.65 3.38 3.22
N CYS A 132 -15.60 2.16 3.75
CA CYS A 132 -14.75 1.83 4.90
C CYS A 132 -13.25 2.02 4.58
N VAL A 133 -12.78 1.60 3.41
CA VAL A 133 -11.37 1.80 3.05
C VAL A 133 -11.07 3.30 2.89
N ASP A 134 -11.93 4.07 2.22
CA ASP A 134 -11.79 5.52 2.08
C ASP A 134 -11.66 6.23 3.44
N GLU A 135 -12.50 5.87 4.41
CA GLU A 135 -12.42 6.40 5.78
C GLU A 135 -11.07 6.10 6.44
N THR A 136 -10.49 4.92 6.19
CA THR A 136 -9.18 4.54 6.78
C THR A 136 -7.97 5.18 6.09
N GLU A 137 -8.12 5.59 4.83
CA GLU A 137 -7.05 6.20 4.03
C GLU A 137 -7.02 7.74 4.22
N SER A 138 -8.17 8.34 4.54
CA SER A 138 -8.28 9.76 4.85
C SER A 138 -7.58 10.13 6.18
N PRO A 139 -6.90 11.29 6.26
CA PRO A 139 -6.70 12.31 5.23
C PRO A 139 -5.38 12.14 4.45
N ASN A 140 -4.73 10.97 4.53
CA ASN A 140 -3.36 10.81 4.04
C ASN A 140 -3.28 10.40 2.57
N TYR A 141 -4.39 9.89 2.05
CA TYR A 141 -4.53 9.51 0.66
C TYR A 141 -5.87 9.94 0.11
N ASP A 142 -5.86 10.29 -1.17
CA ASP A 142 -7.02 10.58 -1.98
C ASP A 142 -7.24 9.43 -2.97
N ARG A 143 -8.47 8.92 -3.03
CA ARG A 143 -8.85 7.94 -4.05
C ARG A 143 -9.08 8.65 -5.38
N ILE A 144 -8.39 8.20 -6.42
CA ILE A 144 -8.55 8.72 -7.79
C ILE A 144 -8.82 7.58 -8.76
N HIS A 145 -9.57 7.89 -9.82
CA HIS A 145 -9.83 6.99 -10.93
C HIS A 145 -8.74 7.11 -12.00
N VAL A 146 -8.35 5.98 -12.59
CA VAL A 146 -7.38 5.87 -13.67
C VAL A 146 -8.02 5.10 -14.82
N ASP A 147 -8.13 5.73 -15.99
CA ASP A 147 -8.79 5.17 -17.19
C ASP A 147 -7.95 4.11 -17.94
N ASP A 148 -6.78 3.74 -17.43
CA ASP A 148 -5.89 2.80 -18.10
C ASP A 148 -6.42 1.36 -18.05
N THR A 149 -5.92 0.53 -18.95
CA THR A 149 -6.18 -0.92 -18.94
C THR A 149 -5.09 -1.65 -18.15
N VAL A 150 -5.51 -2.59 -17.30
CA VAL A 150 -4.65 -3.46 -16.51
C VAL A 150 -4.84 -4.91 -16.95
N MET A 151 -3.73 -5.64 -17.08
CA MET A 151 -3.76 -7.07 -17.34
C MET A 151 -3.82 -7.84 -16.03
N LEU A 152 -4.90 -8.59 -15.80
CA LEU A 152 -5.04 -9.49 -14.67
C LEU A 152 -4.27 -10.80 -14.91
N ASP A 153 -3.87 -11.50 -13.85
CA ASP A 153 -3.08 -12.73 -13.98
C ASP A 153 -3.84 -13.93 -14.56
N ASN A 154 -5.17 -13.82 -14.61
CA ASN A 154 -6.08 -14.71 -15.32
C ASN A 154 -6.26 -14.36 -16.81
N CYS A 155 -5.45 -13.42 -17.35
CA CYS A 155 -5.47 -12.92 -18.73
C CYS A 155 -6.71 -12.09 -19.11
N GLU A 156 -7.53 -11.68 -18.16
CA GLU A 156 -8.61 -10.72 -18.41
C GLU A 156 -8.08 -9.27 -18.43
N GLU A 157 -8.70 -8.43 -19.25
CA GLU A 157 -8.45 -6.99 -19.30
C GLU A 157 -9.41 -6.27 -18.36
N LEU A 158 -8.86 -5.53 -17.41
CA LEU A 158 -9.61 -4.62 -16.54
C LEU A 158 -9.45 -3.20 -17.08
N HIS A 159 -10.55 -2.58 -17.51
CA HIS A 159 -10.57 -1.19 -17.96
C HIS A 159 -11.04 -0.28 -16.83
N GLY A 160 -10.23 0.72 -16.50
CA GLY A 160 -10.56 1.64 -15.42
C GLY A 160 -10.36 1.00 -14.04
N TYR A 161 -9.67 1.71 -13.15
CA TYR A 161 -9.46 1.28 -11.77
C TYR A 161 -9.17 2.47 -10.88
N ASP A 162 -9.33 2.27 -9.59
CA ASP A 162 -9.03 3.28 -8.60
C ASP A 162 -7.68 2.99 -7.91
N ILE A 163 -7.02 4.05 -7.47
CA ILE A 163 -5.83 4.00 -6.62
C ILE A 163 -5.94 5.03 -5.49
N TYR A 164 -5.24 4.75 -4.39
CA TYR A 164 -5.02 5.72 -3.31
C TYR A 164 -3.70 6.46 -3.55
N ARG A 165 -3.81 7.71 -3.98
CA ARG A 165 -2.70 8.64 -4.21
C ARG A 165 -2.33 9.31 -2.90
N SER A 166 -1.05 9.51 -2.61
CA SER A 166 -0.65 10.20 -1.37
C SER A 166 -0.94 11.69 -1.45
N SER A 167 -1.52 12.25 -0.38
CA SER A 167 -1.73 13.70 -0.25
C SER A 167 -0.45 14.45 0.16
N TRP A 168 0.67 13.75 0.36
CA TRP A 168 1.92 14.29 0.93
C TRP A 168 3.12 14.25 -0.04
N GLY A 169 2.92 13.75 -1.25
CA GLY A 169 4.02 13.52 -2.20
C GLY A 169 4.94 12.35 -1.79
N LEU A 170 6.06 12.23 -2.48
CA LEU A 170 6.96 11.09 -2.41
C LEU A 170 8.37 11.50 -1.98
N ILE A 171 9.08 10.59 -1.32
CA ILE A 171 10.46 10.81 -0.91
C ILE A 171 11.37 10.72 -2.14
N PRO A 172 12.18 11.73 -2.47
CA PRO A 172 13.08 11.70 -3.63
C PRO A 172 14.29 10.80 -3.40
N ASP A 173 14.72 10.10 -4.44
CA ASP A 173 15.97 9.34 -4.48
C ASP A 173 17.12 10.22 -5.00
N VAL A 174 17.76 10.99 -4.11
CA VAL A 174 18.81 11.94 -4.52
C VAL A 174 20.20 11.31 -4.70
N GLN A 175 20.42 10.05 -4.31
CA GLN A 175 21.74 9.40 -4.42
C GLN A 175 22.05 8.93 -5.84
N HIS A 176 21.04 8.57 -6.62
CA HIS A 176 21.21 7.90 -7.91
C HIS A 176 21.30 8.85 -9.13
N HIS A 177 21.26 10.17 -8.94
CA HIS A 177 21.01 11.09 -10.06
C HIS A 177 22.22 11.99 -10.36
N THR A 178 22.92 11.68 -11.45
CA THR A 178 23.96 12.53 -12.06
C THR A 178 23.43 13.46 -13.16
N GLY A 179 22.11 13.56 -13.34
CA GLY A 179 21.51 14.54 -14.26
C GLY A 179 20.04 14.27 -14.61
N ARG A 180 19.22 15.29 -14.33
CA ARG A 180 17.90 15.65 -14.89
C ARG A 180 16.59 14.98 -14.46
N ASP A 181 16.52 13.73 -13.99
CA ASP A 181 15.21 13.16 -13.58
C ASP A 181 15.26 12.49 -12.21
N ILE A 182 15.08 13.24 -11.12
CA ILE A 182 14.97 12.65 -9.76
C ILE A 182 13.75 11.73 -9.72
N ALA A 183 13.96 10.43 -9.50
CA ALA A 183 12.90 9.46 -9.22
C ALA A 183 12.63 9.36 -7.70
N PRO A 184 11.45 8.91 -7.26
CA PRO A 184 11.19 8.69 -5.85
C PRO A 184 11.83 7.37 -5.38
N VAL A 185 12.11 7.27 -4.07
CA VAL A 185 12.67 6.08 -3.44
C VAL A 185 11.73 4.89 -3.66
N PRO A 186 12.16 3.84 -4.37
CA PRO A 186 11.29 2.71 -4.67
C PRO A 186 10.83 1.99 -3.41
N PHE A 187 9.54 1.70 -3.32
CA PHE A 187 8.99 0.93 -2.22
C PHE A 187 9.35 -0.55 -2.37
N ALA A 188 10.01 -1.09 -1.34
CA ALA A 188 10.37 -2.50 -1.27
C ALA A 188 9.77 -3.13 -0.02
N ARG A 189 8.84 -4.07 -0.21
CA ARG A 189 8.09 -4.74 0.86
C ARG A 189 8.98 -5.37 1.94
N ARG A 190 10.09 -5.98 1.54
CA ARG A 190 11.02 -6.63 2.47
C ARG A 190 11.91 -5.58 3.14
N GLN A 191 11.83 -5.51 4.47
CA GLN A 191 12.59 -4.56 5.28
C GLN A 191 12.31 -3.10 4.86
N ALA A 192 11.05 -2.79 4.54
CA ALA A 192 10.63 -1.50 3.99
C ALA A 192 11.13 -0.33 4.84
N GLN A 193 10.85 -0.38 6.14
CA GLN A 193 11.21 0.69 7.08
C GLN A 193 12.74 0.85 7.20
N SER A 194 13.50 -0.25 7.29
CA SER A 194 14.96 -0.19 7.34
C SER A 194 15.57 0.45 6.09
N ARG A 195 14.98 0.22 4.91
CA ARG A 195 15.44 0.80 3.65
C ARG A 195 15.18 2.30 3.59
N VAL A 196 13.96 2.74 3.90
CA VAL A 196 13.62 4.16 3.81
C VAL A 196 14.36 5.00 4.85
N PHE A 197 14.51 4.51 6.09
CA PHE A 197 15.27 5.25 7.11
C PHE A 197 16.77 5.29 6.79
N ARG A 198 17.33 4.25 6.17
CA ARG A 198 18.70 4.30 5.65
C ARG A 198 18.82 5.40 4.58
N HIS A 199 17.89 5.44 3.63
CA HIS A 199 17.89 6.46 2.58
C HIS A 199 17.76 7.88 3.16
N MET A 200 16.87 8.09 4.14
CA MET A 200 16.75 9.39 4.80
C MET A 200 18.06 9.83 5.46
N ARG A 201 18.77 8.90 6.11
CA ARG A 201 20.04 9.20 6.80
C ARG A 201 21.22 9.41 5.86
N GLU A 202 21.32 8.60 4.80
CA GLU A 202 22.49 8.55 3.91
C GLU A 202 22.29 9.35 2.62
N GLY A 203 21.07 9.41 2.12
CA GLY A 203 20.70 10.08 0.87
C GLY A 203 20.21 11.49 1.09
N LEU A 204 19.34 11.70 2.07
CA LEU A 204 18.78 13.01 2.42
C LEU A 204 19.52 13.67 3.58
N VAL A 205 20.85 13.56 3.59
CA VAL A 205 21.70 14.04 4.70
C VAL A 205 21.39 15.50 5.03
N GLY A 206 20.96 15.73 6.27
CA GLY A 206 20.65 17.07 6.78
C GLY A 206 19.27 17.61 6.38
N ALA A 207 18.53 16.94 5.52
CA ALA A 207 17.16 17.34 5.16
C ALA A 207 16.13 16.86 6.19
N VAL A 208 16.39 15.74 6.88
CA VAL A 208 15.50 15.18 7.92
C VAL A 208 16.23 15.03 9.26
N PRO A 209 16.74 16.13 9.86
CA PRO A 209 17.56 16.08 11.07
C PRO A 209 16.81 15.58 12.31
N SER A 210 15.47 15.56 12.30
CA SER A 210 14.67 15.09 13.43
C SER A 210 14.41 13.58 13.42
N LEU A 211 14.84 12.86 12.38
CA LEU A 211 14.66 11.41 12.31
C LEU A 211 15.42 10.72 13.46
N PRO A 212 14.76 9.91 14.31
CA PRO A 212 15.44 9.17 15.36
C PRO A 212 16.50 8.21 14.82
N ASP A 213 17.55 7.97 15.61
CA ASP A 213 18.51 6.91 15.36
C ASP A 213 17.97 5.53 15.80
N GLY A 214 18.63 4.47 15.32
CA GLY A 214 18.35 3.09 15.74
C GLY A 214 17.71 2.22 14.67
N SER A 215 17.26 1.04 15.10
CA SER A 215 16.59 0.04 14.25
C SER A 215 15.24 0.54 13.76
N SER A 216 14.70 -0.07 12.70
CA SER A 216 13.37 0.28 12.19
C SER A 216 12.28 0.16 13.25
N GLU A 217 12.37 -0.85 14.13
CA GLU A 217 11.44 -1.01 15.26
C GLU A 217 11.55 0.17 16.23
N SER A 218 12.76 0.50 16.69
CA SER A 218 12.97 1.62 17.61
C SER A 218 12.50 2.95 17.04
N VAL A 219 12.80 3.22 15.76
CA VAL A 219 12.42 4.46 15.09
C VAL A 219 10.90 4.56 14.97
N VAL A 220 10.25 3.51 14.45
CA VAL A 220 8.79 3.49 14.29
C VAL A 220 8.09 3.62 15.64
N THR A 221 8.54 2.91 16.67
CA THR A 221 7.97 3.01 18.02
C THR A 221 8.11 4.42 18.57
N THR A 222 9.29 5.05 18.43
CA THR A 222 9.52 6.43 18.88
C THR A 222 8.59 7.41 18.16
N LEU A 223 8.46 7.30 16.83
CA LEU A 223 7.58 8.16 16.03
C LEU A 223 6.09 7.88 16.30
N TRP A 224 5.74 6.68 16.75
CA TRP A 224 4.38 6.36 17.13
C TRP A 224 4.02 6.96 18.49
N GLU A 225 4.92 6.88 19.47
CA GLU A 225 4.73 7.39 20.83
C GLU A 225 4.84 8.93 20.90
N ASP A 226 5.75 9.53 20.14
CA ASP A 226 5.95 10.99 20.07
C ASP A 226 5.37 11.58 18.79
N ARG A 227 4.10 11.97 18.86
CA ARG A 227 3.39 12.59 17.73
C ARG A 227 3.93 13.97 17.35
N ALA A 228 4.53 14.71 18.28
CA ALA A 228 5.14 16.00 17.98
C ALA A 228 6.41 15.80 17.14
N LEU A 229 7.22 14.81 17.50
CA LEU A 229 8.38 14.42 16.72
C LEU A 229 7.99 13.88 15.35
N ALA A 230 6.98 13.01 15.25
CA ALA A 230 6.47 12.53 13.96
C ALA A 230 5.95 13.65 13.06
N GLY A 231 5.30 14.66 13.65
CA GLY A 231 4.90 15.88 12.95
C GLY A 231 6.10 16.61 12.36
N LYS A 232 7.14 16.84 13.19
CA LYS A 232 8.38 17.50 12.75
C LYS A 232 9.11 16.74 11.64
N VAL A 233 9.22 15.42 11.75
CA VAL A 233 9.81 14.59 10.68
C VAL A 233 8.98 14.67 9.40
N SER A 234 7.65 14.71 9.51
CA SER A 234 6.78 14.87 8.33
C SER A 234 6.96 16.25 7.68
N GLU A 235 7.03 17.33 8.46
CA GLU A 235 7.31 18.68 7.96
C GLU A 235 8.63 18.72 7.18
N GLU A 236 9.70 18.14 7.73
CA GLU A 236 11.01 18.03 7.07
C GLU A 236 10.94 17.21 5.76
N LEU A 237 10.15 16.13 5.74
CA LEU A 237 9.94 15.34 4.52
C LEU A 237 9.14 16.09 3.46
N HIS A 238 8.14 16.87 3.86
CA HIS A 238 7.34 17.67 2.92
C HIS A 238 8.19 18.73 2.20
N GLU A 239 9.23 19.28 2.83
CA GLU A 239 10.13 20.27 2.21
C GLU A 239 10.91 19.71 1.01
N VAL A 240 11.09 18.38 0.95
CA VAL A 240 11.81 17.69 -0.12
C VAL A 240 10.91 16.80 -0.98
N ALA A 241 9.61 16.75 -0.69
CA ALA A 241 8.68 15.86 -1.38
C ALA A 241 8.61 16.19 -2.88
N MET A 242 8.43 15.15 -3.68
CA MET A 242 8.20 15.27 -5.13
C MET A 242 6.82 14.72 -5.51
N ASP A 243 6.31 15.18 -6.65
CA ASP A 243 5.02 14.76 -7.18
C ASP A 243 5.02 13.29 -7.63
N ASP A 244 3.84 12.67 -7.57
CA ASP A 244 3.60 11.28 -7.99
C ASP A 244 3.25 11.13 -9.48
N GLY A 245 3.01 12.24 -10.17
CA GLY A 245 2.70 12.28 -11.60
C GLY A 245 1.27 11.91 -11.98
N TYR A 246 0.37 11.71 -11.00
CA TYR A 246 -1.07 11.53 -11.22
C TYR A 246 -1.88 12.84 -11.19
#